data_AF-E6MZC0-F1
#
_entry.id   AF-E6MZC0-F1
#
_cell.length_a   1.000
_cell.length_b   1.000
_cell.length_c   1.000
_cell.angle_alpha   90.00
_cell.angle_beta   90.00
_cell.angle_gamma   90.00
#
_symmetry.space_group_name_H-M   'P 1'
#
loop_
_entity.id
_entity.type
_entity.pdbx_description
1 polymer ?
#
loop_
_entity_poly.entity_id
_entity_poly.type
_entity_poly.pdbx_seq_one_letter_code
_entity_poly.pdbx_strand_id
1 'polypeptide(L)'
;MAEKLFGTDILHQMEDYRFHLVLAHLSDGISLWLNRNDNCVEEGAWSLSLRDEAGNRLYMATFAFVGTHLLTASVQGPAGEEAKDTVRRITKQLHGLRPQQLMVTALQYFAAVLGLDGAMGIAQKHQVKLRWKLKKRVKMNYDAFWQEYGASLERDGYWHLPQTPARKDLADIESKKRSMYRKRYEMLDNMVAEMKDSLKTEARGISDGIQTEKPPRRTA
;
A
#
# COMPACT_ATOMS: atom_id res chain seq x y z
N MET A 1 -16.75 7.05 -0.84
CA MET A 1 -15.96 6.29 0.16
C MET A 1 -14.59 6.91 0.35
N ALA A 2 -13.77 7.03 -0.71
CA ALA A 2 -12.45 7.67 -0.63
C ALA A 2 -12.49 9.09 -0.02
N GLU A 3 -13.49 9.91 -0.38
CA GLU A 3 -13.66 11.26 0.20
C GLU A 3 -13.91 11.24 1.71
N LYS A 4 -14.63 10.23 2.20
CA LYS A 4 -14.85 10.06 3.65
C LYS A 4 -13.59 9.60 4.38
N LEU A 5 -12.68 8.91 3.68
CA LEU A 5 -11.48 8.32 4.27
C LEU A 5 -10.28 9.27 4.22
N PHE A 6 -10.19 10.09 3.18
CA PHE A 6 -9.06 10.97 2.92
C PHE A 6 -9.43 12.47 2.99
N GLY A 7 -10.72 12.80 2.98
CA GLY A 7 -11.17 14.19 2.87
C GLY A 7 -11.10 14.73 1.43
N THR A 8 -11.79 15.84 1.20
CA THR A 8 -11.94 16.43 -0.14
C THR A 8 -10.63 17.07 -0.64
N ASP A 9 -9.83 17.64 0.26
CA ASP A 9 -8.58 18.31 -0.11
C ASP A 9 -7.52 17.34 -0.63
N ILE A 10 -7.34 16.20 0.05
CA ILE A 10 -6.44 15.14 -0.44
C ILE A 10 -6.90 14.66 -1.81
N LEU A 11 -8.22 14.47 -2.01
CA LEU A 11 -8.74 14.04 -3.31
C LEU A 11 -8.53 15.07 -4.41
N HIS A 12 -8.72 16.36 -4.12
CA HIS A 12 -8.47 17.45 -5.07
C HIS A 12 -7.00 17.55 -5.44
N GLN A 13 -6.09 17.47 -4.46
CA GLN A 13 -4.65 17.47 -4.74
C GLN A 13 -4.23 16.24 -5.54
N MET A 14 -4.89 15.10 -5.30
CA MET A 14 -4.71 13.88 -6.08
C MET A 14 -5.19 14.00 -7.53
N GLU A 15 -5.87 15.06 -7.96
CA GLU A 15 -6.05 15.32 -9.40
C GLU A 15 -4.70 15.53 -10.11
N ASP A 16 -3.71 16.08 -9.41
CA ASP A 16 -2.32 16.07 -9.84
C ASP A 16 -1.69 14.68 -9.61
N TYR A 17 -1.31 14.02 -10.70
CA TYR A 17 -0.65 12.71 -10.67
C TYR A 17 0.72 12.72 -9.95
N ARG A 18 1.28 13.90 -9.65
CA ARG A 18 2.52 14.06 -8.88
C ARG A 18 2.28 14.11 -7.37
N PHE A 19 1.05 14.39 -6.95
CA PHE A 19 0.73 14.42 -5.53
C PHE A 19 0.85 13.04 -4.90
N HIS A 20 1.42 13.03 -3.70
CA HIS A 20 1.55 11.86 -2.87
C HIS A 20 1.48 12.26 -1.40
N LEU A 21 0.98 11.34 -0.57
CA LEU A 21 1.06 11.43 0.87
C LEU A 21 2.12 10.45 1.35
N VAL A 22 3.13 10.94 2.07
CA VAL A 22 4.09 10.07 2.74
C VAL A 22 3.41 9.44 3.96
N LEU A 23 3.18 8.13 3.90
CA LEU A 23 2.55 7.39 4.99
C LEU A 23 3.57 7.01 6.07
N ALA A 24 4.80 6.68 5.69
CA ALA A 24 5.81 6.27 6.66
C ALA A 24 7.23 6.30 6.08
N HIS A 25 8.21 6.48 6.95
CA HIS A 25 9.63 6.25 6.66
C HIS A 25 10.04 4.88 7.21
N LEU A 26 10.61 4.03 6.36
CA LEU A 26 10.89 2.63 6.70
C LEU A 26 12.35 2.41 7.07
N SER A 27 13.24 3.13 6.42
CA SER A 27 14.67 3.13 6.68
C SER A 27 15.27 4.39 6.09
N ASP A 28 16.57 4.60 6.31
CA ASP A 28 17.33 5.63 5.62
C ASP A 28 17.09 5.52 4.10
N GLY A 29 16.50 6.59 3.58
CA GLY A 29 16.19 6.78 2.18
C GLY A 29 15.12 5.88 1.57
N ILE A 30 14.23 5.28 2.36
CA ILE A 30 13.06 4.53 1.86
C ILE A 30 11.79 4.97 2.58
N SER A 31 10.78 5.34 1.80
CA SER A 31 9.46 5.74 2.31
C SER A 31 8.31 5.03 1.60
N LEU A 32 7.21 4.87 2.32
CA LEU A 32 5.93 4.33 1.84
C LEU A 32 4.98 5.48 1.55
N TRP A 33 4.48 5.56 0.32
CA TRP A 33 3.59 6.62 -0.13
C TRP A 33 2.21 6.09 -0.49
N LEU A 34 1.19 6.90 -0.28
CA LEU A 34 -0.11 6.79 -0.94
C LEU A 34 -0.15 7.79 -2.10
N ASN A 35 -0.47 7.31 -3.30
CA ASN A 35 -0.56 8.15 -4.48
C ASN A 35 -1.61 7.62 -5.46
N ARG A 36 -1.98 8.42 -6.47
CA ARG A 36 -2.74 7.88 -7.60
C ARG A 36 -1.90 6.90 -8.39
N ASN A 37 -2.55 5.86 -8.89
CA ASN A 37 -1.91 4.88 -9.76
C ASN A 37 -1.39 5.57 -11.02
N ASP A 38 -0.07 5.69 -11.12
CA ASP A 38 0.68 6.36 -12.18
C ASP A 38 1.13 5.42 -13.29
N ASN A 39 0.78 4.12 -13.22
CA ASN A 39 1.35 3.09 -14.07
C ASN A 39 0.30 2.36 -14.93
N CYS A 40 -0.85 2.00 -14.35
CA CYS A 40 -1.91 1.30 -15.08
C CYS A 40 -3.27 1.58 -14.45
N VAL A 41 -3.93 2.67 -14.84
CA VAL A 41 -5.19 3.17 -14.26
C VAL A 41 -6.31 2.10 -14.25
N GLU A 42 -6.26 1.14 -15.16
CA GLU A 42 -7.19 0.00 -15.24
C GLU A 42 -7.02 -1.04 -14.13
N GLU A 43 -5.91 -1.00 -13.38
CA GLU A 43 -5.60 -1.87 -12.24
C GLU A 43 -5.90 -1.16 -10.90
N GLY A 44 -6.74 -0.13 -10.91
CA GLY A 44 -7.19 0.62 -9.73
C GLY A 44 -6.75 2.08 -9.75
N ALA A 45 -7.50 2.95 -9.07
CA ALA A 45 -7.20 4.38 -9.02
C ALA A 45 -6.05 4.72 -8.07
N TRP A 46 -5.77 3.86 -7.09
CA TRP A 46 -4.87 4.10 -5.96
C TRP A 46 -3.65 3.19 -5.99
N SER A 47 -2.57 3.66 -5.39
CA SER A 47 -1.35 2.88 -5.20
C SER A 47 -0.72 3.16 -3.84
N LEU A 48 -0.29 2.09 -3.17
CA LEU A 48 0.79 2.18 -2.19
C LEU A 48 2.11 2.00 -2.92
N SER A 49 3.06 2.90 -2.75
CA SER A 49 4.33 2.87 -3.47
C SER A 49 5.50 2.95 -2.50
N LEU A 50 6.49 2.07 -2.68
CA LEU A 50 7.77 2.15 -2.00
C LEU A 50 8.71 3.00 -2.85
N ARG A 51 9.28 4.07 -2.30
CA ARG A 51 10.11 5.01 -3.05
C ARG A 51 11.44 5.29 -2.35
N ASP A 52 12.45 5.65 -3.14
CA ASP A 52 13.73 6.17 -2.63
C ASP A 52 13.66 7.70 -2.37
N GLU A 53 14.76 8.29 -1.88
CA GLU A 53 14.86 9.73 -1.58
C GLU A 53 14.66 10.63 -2.82
N ALA A 54 15.01 10.13 -4.00
CA ALA A 54 14.81 10.85 -5.25
C ALA A 54 13.37 10.72 -5.78
N GLY A 55 12.50 10.00 -5.05
CA GLY A 55 11.12 9.74 -5.46
C GLY A 55 11.00 8.68 -6.55
N ASN A 56 12.06 7.92 -6.84
CA ASN A 56 11.97 6.81 -7.78
C ASN A 56 11.22 5.65 -7.14
N ARG A 57 10.32 5.07 -7.92
CA ARG A 57 9.49 3.96 -7.47
C ARG A 57 10.28 2.65 -7.47
N LEU A 58 10.38 2.04 -6.30
CA LEU A 58 11.01 0.74 -6.09
C LEU A 58 10.00 -0.40 -6.21
N TYR A 59 8.83 -0.25 -5.58
CA TYR A 59 7.72 -1.20 -5.62
C TYR A 59 6.38 -0.45 -5.63
N MET A 60 5.32 -1.11 -6.10
CA MET A 60 3.94 -0.64 -5.95
C MET A 60 2.98 -1.77 -5.63
N ALA A 61 1.85 -1.41 -5.03
CA ALA A 61 0.65 -2.21 -5.00
C ALA A 61 -0.57 -1.34 -5.36
N THR A 62 -1.25 -1.67 -6.45
CA THR A 62 -2.42 -0.93 -6.92
C THR A 62 -3.69 -1.50 -6.32
N PHE A 63 -4.62 -0.63 -5.93
CA PHE A 63 -5.86 -1.06 -5.31
C PHE A 63 -7.06 -0.15 -5.64
N ALA A 64 -8.25 -0.67 -5.34
CA ALA A 64 -9.50 0.05 -5.36
C ALA A 64 -10.30 -0.25 -4.07
N PHE A 65 -11.22 0.64 -3.70
CA PHE A 65 -12.18 0.37 -2.64
C PHE A 65 -13.35 -0.44 -3.19
N VAL A 66 -13.66 -1.58 -2.57
CA VAL A 66 -14.80 -2.42 -2.92
C VAL A 66 -15.55 -2.77 -1.64
N GLY A 67 -16.75 -2.20 -1.46
CA GLY A 67 -17.46 -2.29 -0.19
C GLY A 67 -16.59 -1.77 0.95
N THR A 68 -16.37 -2.59 1.98
CA THR A 68 -15.53 -2.30 3.16
C THR A 68 -14.11 -2.84 3.03
N HIS A 69 -13.64 -3.17 1.83
CA HIS A 69 -12.33 -3.81 1.61
C HIS A 69 -11.47 -3.04 0.60
N LEU A 70 -10.15 -3.25 0.68
CA LEU A 70 -9.21 -2.89 -0.37
C LEU A 70 -9.06 -4.05 -1.35
N LEU A 71 -9.39 -3.87 -2.62
CA LEU A 71 -9.14 -4.86 -3.66
C LEU A 71 -7.82 -4.53 -4.38
N THR A 72 -6.79 -5.32 -4.12
CA THR A 72 -5.47 -5.20 -4.76
C THR A 72 -5.45 -5.92 -6.10
N ALA A 73 -5.18 -5.16 -7.16
CA ALA A 73 -5.13 -5.69 -8.51
C ALA A 73 -3.73 -6.16 -8.91
N SER A 74 -2.69 -5.42 -8.49
CA SER A 74 -1.32 -5.74 -8.85
C SER A 74 -0.33 -5.41 -7.73
N VAL A 75 0.74 -6.20 -7.65
CA VAL A 75 1.94 -5.88 -6.86
C VAL A 75 3.13 -6.02 -7.80
N GLN A 76 3.90 -4.94 -7.99
CA GLN A 76 4.96 -4.89 -8.99
C GLN A 76 6.25 -4.35 -8.37
N GLY A 77 7.36 -4.99 -8.71
CA GLY A 77 8.72 -4.61 -8.29
C GLY A 77 9.59 -4.17 -9.46
N PRO A 78 10.90 -3.99 -9.23
CA PRO A 78 11.83 -3.57 -10.27
C PRO A 78 11.97 -4.66 -11.35
N ALA A 79 12.21 -4.22 -12.58
CA ALA A 79 12.43 -5.07 -13.75
C ALA A 79 13.73 -4.64 -14.47
N GLY A 80 14.30 -5.52 -15.29
CA GLY A 80 15.57 -5.29 -15.98
C GLY A 80 16.77 -5.90 -15.26
N GLU A 81 17.98 -5.56 -15.73
CA GLU A 81 19.24 -6.16 -15.30
C GLU A 81 19.53 -5.89 -13.82
N GLU A 82 19.29 -4.66 -13.37
CA GLU A 82 19.54 -4.19 -11.99
C GLU A 82 18.49 -4.63 -10.96
N ALA A 83 17.44 -5.35 -11.39
CA ALA A 83 16.31 -5.70 -10.53
C ALA A 83 16.75 -6.55 -9.33
N LYS A 84 17.64 -7.53 -9.54
CA LYS A 84 18.09 -8.43 -8.47
C LYS A 84 18.86 -7.69 -7.39
N ASP A 85 19.75 -6.79 -7.79
CA ASP A 85 20.59 -6.06 -6.84
C ASP A 85 19.79 -4.97 -6.11
N THR A 86 18.85 -4.34 -6.81
CA THR A 86 17.85 -3.46 -6.18
C THR A 86 17.05 -4.21 -5.09
N VAL A 87 16.51 -5.41 -5.41
CA VAL A 87 15.76 -6.20 -4.42
C VAL A 87 16.62 -6.62 -3.24
N ARG A 88 17.87 -7.04 -3.46
CA ARG A 88 18.80 -7.39 -2.37
C ARG A 88 19.08 -6.20 -1.44
N ARG A 89 19.36 -5.03 -2.02
CA ARG A 89 19.62 -3.80 -1.27
C ARG A 89 18.42 -3.42 -0.40
N ILE A 90 17.23 -3.35 -1.00
CA ILE A 90 16.01 -2.99 -0.28
C ILE A 90 15.69 -4.04 0.80
N THR A 91 15.84 -5.33 0.51
CA THR A 91 15.62 -6.39 1.51
C THR A 91 16.53 -6.22 2.73
N LYS A 92 17.78 -5.79 2.54
CA LYS A 92 18.70 -5.51 3.64
C LYS A 92 18.25 -4.30 4.47
N GLN A 93 17.83 -3.22 3.79
CA GLN A 93 17.29 -2.02 4.45
C GLN A 93 16.02 -2.32 5.24
N LEU A 94 15.17 -3.22 4.74
CA LEU A 94 13.96 -3.69 5.41
C LEU A 94 14.20 -4.83 6.43
N HIS A 95 15.41 -4.91 6.99
CA HIS A 95 15.77 -5.92 8.01
C HIS A 95 15.41 -7.36 7.58
N GLY A 96 15.74 -7.70 6.34
CA GLY A 96 15.52 -9.02 5.75
C GLY A 96 14.07 -9.32 5.36
N LEU A 97 13.15 -8.36 5.44
CA LEU A 97 11.79 -8.48 4.92
C LEU A 97 11.82 -8.26 3.41
N ARG A 98 11.23 -9.18 2.64
CA ARG A 98 11.16 -9.02 1.17
C ARG A 98 10.27 -7.82 0.85
N PRO A 99 10.65 -6.93 -0.08
CA PRO A 99 9.84 -5.75 -0.40
C PRO A 99 8.43 -6.11 -0.87
N GLN A 100 8.30 -7.20 -1.62
CA GLN A 100 7.00 -7.71 -2.04
C GLN A 100 6.10 -8.11 -0.84
N GLN A 101 6.68 -8.75 0.18
CA GLN A 101 5.99 -9.07 1.43
C GLN A 101 5.61 -7.80 2.20
N LEU A 102 6.50 -6.80 2.22
CA LEU A 102 6.21 -5.51 2.82
C LEU A 102 4.99 -4.86 2.17
N MET A 103 4.86 -4.88 0.84
CA MET A 103 3.69 -4.28 0.17
C MET A 103 2.36 -4.92 0.59
N VAL A 104 2.32 -6.25 0.71
CA VAL A 104 1.13 -6.98 1.19
C VAL A 104 0.84 -6.63 2.66
N THR A 105 1.89 -6.61 3.49
CA THR A 105 1.81 -6.24 4.92
C THR A 105 1.29 -4.80 5.08
N ALA A 106 1.76 -3.88 4.23
CA ALA A 106 1.34 -2.48 4.23
C ALA A 106 -0.14 -2.33 3.84
N LEU A 107 -0.64 -3.10 2.87
CA LEU A 107 -2.07 -3.11 2.52
C LEU A 107 -2.95 -3.59 3.68
N GLN A 108 -2.55 -4.64 4.39
CA GLN A 108 -3.27 -5.16 5.56
C GLN A 108 -3.34 -4.10 6.67
N TYR A 109 -2.20 -3.49 7.01
CA TYR A 109 -2.19 -2.42 8.01
C TYR A 109 -2.94 -1.17 7.56
N PHE A 110 -2.83 -0.79 6.28
CA PHE A 110 -3.53 0.36 5.74
C PHE A 110 -5.06 0.17 5.80
N ALA A 111 -5.56 -1.02 5.43
CA ALA A 111 -6.97 -1.36 5.61
C ALA A 111 -7.40 -1.22 7.09
N ALA A 112 -6.61 -1.78 8.02
CA ALA A 112 -6.91 -1.69 9.45
C ALA A 112 -6.89 -0.25 9.98
N VAL A 113 -5.92 0.57 9.55
CA VAL A 113 -5.83 1.99 9.93
C VAL A 113 -7.02 2.80 9.42
N LEU A 114 -7.52 2.47 8.23
CA LEU A 114 -8.73 3.07 7.65
C LEU A 114 -10.04 2.52 8.24
N GLY A 115 -9.99 1.55 9.16
CA GLY A 115 -11.19 0.92 9.72
C GLY A 115 -11.96 0.05 8.73
N LEU A 116 -11.26 -0.53 7.76
CA LEU A 116 -11.80 -1.44 6.76
C LEU A 116 -11.75 -2.89 7.24
N ASP A 117 -12.58 -3.75 6.65
CA ASP A 117 -12.69 -5.16 7.02
C ASP A 117 -11.46 -5.97 6.57
N GLY A 118 -10.72 -5.51 5.56
CA GLY A 118 -9.48 -6.12 5.15
C GLY A 118 -8.98 -5.73 3.76
N ALA A 119 -7.97 -6.47 3.31
CA ALA A 119 -7.42 -6.38 1.97
C ALA A 119 -7.62 -7.71 1.23
N MET A 120 -7.91 -7.61 -0.07
CA MET A 120 -8.21 -8.72 -0.95
C MET A 120 -7.34 -8.68 -2.20
N GLY A 121 -7.13 -9.83 -2.82
CA GLY A 121 -6.40 -9.99 -4.06
C GLY A 121 -7.30 -10.43 -5.21
N ILE A 122 -7.06 -9.89 -6.41
CA ILE A 122 -7.68 -10.40 -7.63
C ILE A 122 -7.07 -11.76 -8.00
N ALA A 123 -7.91 -12.78 -8.12
CA ALA A 123 -7.52 -14.11 -8.60
C ALA A 123 -6.97 -14.05 -10.02
N GLN A 124 -6.04 -14.95 -10.35
CA GLN A 124 -5.37 -15.00 -11.66
C GLN A 124 -6.38 -14.92 -12.80
N LYS A 125 -7.43 -15.74 -12.77
CA LYS A 125 -8.49 -15.81 -13.81
C LYS A 125 -9.20 -14.48 -14.09
N HIS A 126 -9.14 -13.51 -13.18
CA HIS A 126 -9.81 -12.21 -13.28
C HIS A 126 -8.86 -11.04 -13.56
N GLN A 127 -7.56 -11.31 -13.75
CA GLN A 127 -6.56 -10.29 -14.09
C GLN A 127 -6.83 -9.64 -15.45
N VAL A 128 -6.92 -8.31 -15.49
CA VAL A 128 -7.24 -7.51 -16.70
C VAL A 128 -6.22 -7.80 -17.82
N LYS A 129 -4.94 -7.89 -17.48
CA LYS A 129 -3.84 -8.21 -18.41
C LYS A 129 -3.97 -9.57 -19.11
N LEU A 130 -4.77 -10.52 -18.58
CA LEU A 130 -5.07 -11.79 -19.26
C LEU A 130 -6.15 -11.67 -20.32
N ARG A 131 -7.00 -10.63 -20.26
CA ARG A 131 -8.02 -10.34 -21.28
C ARG A 131 -7.41 -9.71 -22.53
N TRP A 132 -6.22 -9.12 -22.40
CA TRP A 132 -5.52 -8.45 -23.50
C TRP A 132 -4.50 -9.42 -24.13
N LYS A 133 -4.07 -9.18 -25.38
CA LYS A 133 -3.13 -10.05 -26.15
C LYS A 133 -1.72 -10.20 -25.50
N LEU A 134 -1.56 -9.81 -24.24
CA LEU A 134 -0.35 -9.84 -23.41
C LEU A 134 -0.20 -11.11 -22.56
N LYS A 135 -1.02 -12.16 -22.77
CA LYS A 135 -0.92 -13.47 -22.06
C LYS A 135 0.51 -14.01 -21.94
N LYS A 136 1.37 -13.80 -22.96
CA LYS A 136 2.77 -14.25 -22.96
C LYS A 136 3.72 -13.45 -22.05
N ARG A 137 3.28 -12.32 -21.46
CA ARG A 137 4.10 -11.44 -20.60
C ARG A 137 3.72 -11.49 -19.12
N VAL A 138 2.58 -12.09 -18.75
CA VAL A 138 2.22 -12.28 -17.34
C VAL A 138 2.98 -13.51 -16.81
N LYS A 139 4.20 -13.29 -16.32
CA LYS A 139 5.04 -14.34 -15.71
C LYS A 139 4.63 -14.68 -14.26
N MET A 140 3.81 -13.84 -13.64
CA MET A 140 3.40 -14.00 -12.24
C MET A 140 2.12 -14.83 -12.14
N ASN A 141 2.15 -15.85 -11.29
CA ASN A 141 0.96 -16.59 -10.88
C ASN A 141 0.38 -15.91 -9.64
N TYR A 142 -0.68 -15.11 -9.82
CA TYR A 142 -1.32 -14.37 -8.74
C TYR A 142 -1.95 -15.28 -7.69
N ASP A 143 -2.50 -16.43 -8.07
CA ASP A 143 -3.11 -17.34 -7.09
C ASP A 143 -2.04 -17.93 -6.15
N ALA A 144 -0.89 -18.36 -6.71
CA ALA A 144 0.24 -18.81 -5.91
C ALA A 144 0.84 -17.68 -5.05
N PHE A 145 0.90 -16.48 -5.61
CA PHE A 145 1.34 -15.28 -4.89
C PHE A 145 0.46 -15.00 -3.66
N TRP A 146 -0.86 -14.98 -3.81
CA TRP A 146 -1.77 -14.72 -2.69
C TRP A 146 -1.70 -15.81 -1.62
N GLN A 147 -1.58 -17.08 -2.03
CA GLN A 147 -1.38 -18.20 -1.12
C GLN A 147 -0.08 -18.08 -0.31
N GLU A 148 1.03 -17.63 -0.93
CA GLU A 148 2.31 -17.43 -0.23
C GLU A 148 2.18 -16.46 0.96
N TYR A 149 1.28 -15.49 0.87
CA TYR A 149 1.02 -14.50 1.92
C TYR A 149 -0.19 -14.85 2.80
N GLY A 150 -0.64 -16.11 2.77
CA GLY A 150 -1.66 -16.64 3.67
C GLY A 150 -3.08 -16.22 3.32
N ALA A 151 -3.33 -15.74 2.11
CA ALA A 151 -4.68 -15.43 1.66
C ALA A 151 -5.49 -16.71 1.40
N SER A 152 -6.80 -16.64 1.63
CA SER A 152 -7.74 -17.72 1.32
C SER A 152 -8.68 -17.28 0.19
N LEU A 153 -8.93 -18.16 -0.77
CA LEU A 153 -9.89 -17.89 -1.85
C LEU A 153 -11.31 -18.11 -1.34
N GLU A 154 -12.09 -17.04 -1.26
CA GLU A 154 -13.45 -17.08 -0.71
C GLU A 154 -14.52 -17.23 -1.81
N ARG A 155 -15.77 -17.41 -1.36
CA ARG A 155 -16.93 -17.65 -2.25
C ARG A 155 -17.22 -16.49 -3.21
N ASP A 156 -16.79 -15.28 -2.87
CA ASP A 156 -16.91 -14.09 -3.72
C ASP A 156 -15.89 -14.08 -4.88
N GLY A 157 -14.96 -15.03 -4.89
CA GLY A 157 -13.95 -15.18 -5.94
C GLY A 157 -12.69 -14.33 -5.74
N TYR A 158 -12.53 -13.71 -4.58
CA TYR A 158 -11.33 -12.95 -4.20
C TYR A 158 -10.45 -13.69 -3.20
N TRP A 159 -9.16 -13.37 -3.20
CA TRP A 159 -8.20 -13.86 -2.22
C TRP A 159 -8.19 -12.94 -1.00
N HIS A 160 -8.81 -13.36 0.10
CA HIS A 160 -8.88 -12.59 1.33
C HIS A 160 -7.60 -12.75 2.15
N LEU A 161 -6.90 -11.64 2.40
CA LEU A 161 -5.72 -11.65 3.27
C LEU A 161 -6.16 -11.68 4.74
N PRO A 162 -5.36 -12.28 5.63
CA PRO A 162 -5.58 -12.16 7.06
C PRO A 162 -5.65 -10.69 7.49
N GLN A 163 -6.50 -10.34 8.46
CA GLN A 163 -6.58 -8.94 8.91
C GLN A 163 -5.26 -8.44 9.52
N THR A 164 -4.56 -9.32 10.25
CA THR A 164 -3.28 -9.01 10.87
C THR A 164 -2.15 -9.79 10.20
N PRO A 165 -1.07 -9.13 9.76
CA PRO A 165 0.10 -9.82 9.23
C PRO A 165 0.71 -10.75 10.28
N ALA A 166 1.05 -11.98 9.88
CA ALA A 166 1.63 -12.96 10.80
C ALA A 166 3.02 -12.51 11.29
N ARG A 167 3.20 -12.49 12.62
CA ARG A 167 4.50 -12.32 13.28
C ARG A 167 4.90 -13.62 13.96
N LYS A 168 6.16 -14.03 13.77
CA LYS A 168 6.78 -15.13 14.51
C LYS A 168 7.22 -14.65 15.88
N ASP A 169 7.05 -15.49 16.90
CA ASP A 169 7.65 -15.26 18.22
C ASP A 169 9.19 -15.22 18.07
N LEU A 170 9.83 -14.31 18.79
CA LEU A 170 11.29 -14.21 18.84
C LEU A 170 11.92 -15.48 19.44
N ALA A 171 11.21 -16.20 20.31
CA ALA A 171 11.65 -17.48 20.87
C ALA A 171 11.88 -18.53 19.76
N ASP A 172 10.97 -18.59 18.78
CA ASP A 172 11.00 -19.53 17.65
C ASP A 172 12.00 -19.16 16.55
N ILE A 173 12.60 -17.97 16.65
CA ILE A 173 13.59 -17.49 15.69
C ILE A 173 14.98 -17.87 16.17
N GLU A 174 15.78 -18.42 15.25
CA GLU A 174 17.20 -18.71 15.49
C GLU A 174 17.93 -17.49 16.09
N SER A 175 18.68 -17.70 17.17
CA SER A 175 19.27 -16.62 17.98
C SER A 175 19.98 -15.53 17.16
N LYS A 176 20.78 -15.92 16.16
CA LYS A 176 21.53 -15.01 15.27
C LYS A 176 20.65 -14.09 14.42
N LYS A 177 19.37 -14.44 14.21
CA LYS A 177 18.39 -13.66 13.44
C LYS A 177 17.46 -12.83 14.35
N ARG A 178 17.42 -13.08 15.67
CA ARG A 178 16.49 -12.40 16.59
C ARG A 178 16.67 -10.88 16.62
N SER A 179 17.90 -10.38 16.52
CA SER A 179 18.16 -8.92 16.45
C SER A 179 17.57 -8.30 15.18
N MET A 180 17.76 -8.95 14.03
CA MET A 180 17.16 -8.52 12.76
C MET A 180 15.63 -8.50 12.83
N TYR A 181 15.01 -9.54 13.38
CA TYR A 181 13.55 -9.59 13.49
C TYR A 181 12.98 -8.56 14.47
N ARG A 182 13.68 -8.26 15.57
CA ARG A 182 13.30 -7.16 16.46
C ARG A 182 13.24 -5.83 15.70
N LYS A 183 14.30 -5.47 14.99
CA LYS A 183 14.34 -4.25 14.15
C LYS A 183 13.27 -4.26 13.06
N ARG A 184 13.00 -5.42 12.46
CA ARG A 184 11.91 -5.57 11.47
C ARG A 184 10.55 -5.25 12.07
N TYR A 185 10.24 -5.79 13.25
CA TYR A 185 8.94 -5.55 13.88
C TYR A 185 8.82 -4.11 14.36
N GLU A 186 9.89 -3.54 14.93
CA GLU A 186 9.97 -2.12 15.27
C GLU A 186 9.72 -1.22 14.04
N MET A 187 10.36 -1.52 12.90
CA MET A 187 10.10 -0.82 11.63
C MET A 187 8.63 -0.91 11.22
N LEU A 188 8.00 -2.09 11.32
CA LEU A 188 6.58 -2.26 10.98
C LEU A 188 5.66 -1.53 11.97
N ASP A 189 6.00 -1.49 13.25
CA ASP A 189 5.23 -0.78 14.27
C ASP A 189 5.31 0.75 14.06
N ASN A 190 6.50 1.26 13.76
CA ASN A 190 6.72 2.67 13.41
C ASN A 190 5.98 3.04 12.12
N MET A 191 6.02 2.18 11.09
CA MET A 191 5.25 2.37 9.86
C MET A 191 3.76 2.56 10.14
N VAL A 192 3.18 1.77 11.04
CA VAL A 192 1.75 1.89 11.40
C VAL A 192 1.49 3.17 12.20
N ALA A 193 2.39 3.57 13.09
CA ALA A 193 2.26 4.80 13.87
C ALA A 193 2.30 6.04 12.98
N GLU A 194 3.33 6.17 12.13
CA GLU A 194 3.46 7.27 11.18
C GLU A 194 2.27 7.33 10.21
N MET A 195 1.82 6.17 9.70
CA MET A 195 0.67 6.11 8.80
C MET A 195 -0.60 6.66 9.43
N LYS A 196 -0.85 6.35 10.71
CA LYS A 196 -2.00 6.91 11.44
C LYS A 196 -1.87 8.42 11.61
N ASP A 197 -0.68 8.94 11.86
CA ASP A 197 -0.45 10.35 12.10
C ASP A 197 -0.53 11.18 10.81
N SER A 198 0.04 10.68 9.71
CA SER A 198 -0.09 11.29 8.38
C SER A 198 -1.57 11.41 7.97
N LEU A 199 -2.36 10.35 8.16
CA LEU A 199 -3.79 10.36 7.81
C LEU A 199 -4.63 11.28 8.72
N LYS A 200 -4.27 11.42 10.00
CA LYS A 200 -4.96 12.33 10.92
C LYS A 200 -4.63 13.80 10.68
N THR A 201 -3.37 14.11 10.37
CA THR A 201 -2.90 15.49 10.18
C THR A 201 -3.62 16.13 9.01
N GLU A 202 -3.77 15.39 7.91
CA GLU A 202 -4.50 15.85 6.75
C GLU A 202 -6.02 15.94 7.01
N ALA A 203 -6.59 15.03 7.81
CA ALA A 203 -8.00 15.13 8.20
C ALA A 203 -8.31 16.36 9.08
N ARG A 204 -7.33 16.89 9.82
CA ARG A 204 -7.45 18.11 10.65
C ARG A 204 -7.21 19.41 9.87
N GLY A 205 -6.39 19.38 8.81
CA GLY A 205 -6.21 20.52 7.91
C GLY A 205 -7.53 20.98 7.25
N ILE A 206 -8.51 20.08 7.16
CA ILE A 206 -9.85 20.32 6.61
C ILE A 206 -10.77 21.04 7.61
N SER A 207 -10.61 20.83 8.92
CA SER A 207 -11.48 21.46 9.93
C SER A 207 -11.12 22.92 10.21
N ASP A 208 -9.85 23.31 10.04
CA ASP A 208 -9.41 24.69 10.28
C ASP A 208 -9.59 25.61 9.05
N GLY A 209 -9.82 25.03 7.86
CA GLY A 209 -10.09 25.75 6.61
C GLY A 209 -11.56 26.16 6.38
N ILE A 210 -12.48 25.72 7.23
CA ILE A 210 -13.91 26.11 7.19
C ILE A 210 -14.21 27.05 8.37
N GLN A 211 -13.55 28.21 8.41
CA GLN A 211 -14.16 29.37 9.06
C GLN A 211 -15.04 30.08 8.03
N THR A 212 -16.33 30.09 8.34
CA THR A 212 -17.45 30.58 7.55
C THR A 212 -17.24 32.01 7.05
N GLU A 213 -17.03 32.21 5.75
CA GLU A 213 -17.36 33.49 5.13
C GLU A 213 -18.89 33.65 5.11
N LYS A 214 -19.36 34.62 5.89
CA LYS A 214 -20.77 35.01 5.96
C LYS A 214 -21.16 35.62 4.61
N PRO A 215 -22.27 35.21 3.97
CA PRO A 215 -22.64 35.73 2.67
C PRO A 215 -22.95 37.24 2.76
N PRO A 216 -22.58 38.04 1.73
CA PRO A 216 -22.81 39.47 1.76
C PRO A 216 -24.30 39.78 1.77
N ARG A 217 -24.70 40.72 2.64
CA ARG A 217 -26.06 41.26 2.69
C ARG A 217 -26.37 41.89 1.33
N ARG A 218 -27.40 41.37 0.65
CA ARG A 218 -28.04 42.06 -0.47
C ARG A 218 -28.64 43.38 0.05
N THR A 219 -28.13 44.50 -0.44
CA THR A 219 -28.82 45.79 -0.36
C THR A 219 -29.92 45.81 -1.41
N ALA A 220 -31.11 46.24 -0.99
CA ALA A 220 -32.23 46.58 -1.86
C ALA A 220 -31.98 47.93 -2.57
#